data_AF-A0A962I414-F1
#
_entry.id   AF-A0A962I414-F1
#
_cell.length_a   1.000
_cell.length_b   1.000
_cell.length_c   1.000
_cell.angle_alpha   90.00
_cell.angle_beta   90.00
_cell.angle_gamma   90.00
#
_symmetry.space_group_name_H-M   'P 1'
#
loop_
_entity.id
_entity.type
_entity.pdbx_description
1 polymer ?
#
loop_
_entity_poly.entity_id
_entity_poly.type
_entity_poly.pdbx_seq_one_letter_code
_entity_poly.pdbx_strand_id
1 'polypeptide(L)'
;GLAIPPMIVDGFKRLVGAHRGERLVAEGRLVDAAEACAIGLVDELTATGEVVGRALQWLQRHLALPQHAFLANRRVARADLGRLFESEDLLAAESFVEGWFSEPTQMALQALLEQLQSRRQKA
;
A
#
# COMPACT_ATOMS: atom_id res chain seq x y z
N GLY A 1 7.68 2.77 -14.42
CA GLY A 1 8.04 1.59 -15.24
C GLY A 1 8.55 0.48 -14.38
N LEU A 2 7.80 0.07 -13.35
CA LEU A 2 8.11 -1.09 -12.52
C LEU A 2 6.80 -1.83 -12.31
N ALA A 3 6.81 -3.15 -12.51
CA ALA A 3 5.66 -3.99 -12.20
C ALA A 3 5.52 -4.13 -10.68
N ILE A 4 4.29 -3.97 -10.18
CA ILE A 4 4.01 -4.17 -8.76
C ILE A 4 3.87 -5.67 -8.50
N PRO A 5 4.56 -6.24 -7.49
CA PRO A 5 4.40 -7.64 -7.13
C PRO A 5 2.93 -8.03 -6.88
N PRO A 6 2.47 -9.22 -7.33
CA PRO A 6 1.06 -9.60 -7.27
C PRO A 6 0.43 -9.49 -5.88
N MET A 7 1.15 -9.90 -4.82
CA MET A 7 0.63 -9.84 -3.44
C MET A 7 0.30 -8.42 -2.98
N ILE A 8 1.04 -7.41 -3.48
CA ILE A 8 0.76 -6.00 -3.18
C ILE A 8 -0.50 -5.54 -3.92
N VAL A 9 -0.66 -5.95 -5.19
CA VAL A 9 -1.85 -5.64 -6.00
C VAL A 9 -3.10 -6.27 -5.37
N ASP A 10 -3.02 -7.52 -4.95
CA ASP A 10 -4.15 -8.22 -4.33
C ASP A 10 -4.47 -7.68 -2.94
N GLY A 11 -3.45 -7.33 -2.14
CA GLY A 11 -3.62 -6.64 -0.87
C GLY A 11 -4.31 -5.27 -1.03
N PHE A 12 -3.96 -4.53 -2.08
CA PHE A 12 -4.62 -3.27 -2.41
C PHE A 12 -6.07 -3.46 -2.85
N LYS A 13 -6.33 -4.40 -3.77
CA LYS A 13 -7.69 -4.74 -4.23
C LYS A 13 -8.58 -5.23 -3.09
N ARG A 14 -8.01 -5.93 -2.10
CA ARG A 14 -8.72 -6.35 -0.88
C ARG A 14 -9.24 -5.15 -0.08
N LEU A 15 -8.58 -4.00 -0.13
CA LEU A 15 -9.00 -2.77 0.57
C LEU A 15 -10.00 -1.95 -0.26
N VAL A 16 -9.66 -1.64 -1.51
CA VAL A 16 -10.43 -0.65 -2.31
C VAL A 16 -11.42 -1.27 -3.30
N GLY A 17 -11.49 -2.60 -3.35
CA GLY A 17 -12.30 -3.39 -4.28
C GLY A 17 -11.58 -3.75 -5.59
N ALA A 18 -11.93 -4.90 -6.17
CA ALA A 18 -11.22 -5.46 -7.32
C ALA A 18 -11.22 -4.55 -8.56
N HIS A 19 -12.39 -4.04 -8.98
CA HIS A 19 -12.53 -3.24 -10.19
C HIS A 19 -11.77 -1.90 -10.10
N ARG A 20 -11.93 -1.18 -8.98
CA ARG A 20 -11.24 0.10 -8.77
C ARG A 20 -9.73 -0.11 -8.60
N GLY A 21 -9.34 -1.10 -7.81
CA GLY A 21 -7.95 -1.42 -7.54
C GLY A 21 -7.19 -1.75 -8.83
N GLU A 22 -7.78 -2.57 -9.71
CA GLU A 22 -7.22 -2.87 -11.03
C GLU A 22 -6.91 -1.60 -11.83
N ARG A 23 -7.89 -0.70 -11.97
CA ARG A 23 -7.71 0.55 -12.74
C ARG A 23 -6.65 1.46 -12.14
N LEU A 24 -6.67 1.66 -10.83
CA LEU A 24 -5.70 2.49 -10.12
C LEU A 24 -4.27 1.96 -10.29
N VAL A 25 -4.08 0.65 -10.20
CA VAL A 25 -2.78 -0.01 -10.39
C VAL A 25 -2.31 0.09 -11.83
N ALA A 26 -3.19 -0.20 -12.81
CA ALA A 26 -2.84 -0.14 -14.23
C ALA A 26 -2.48 1.28 -14.68
N GLU A 27 -3.20 2.29 -14.18
CA GLU A 27 -2.96 3.71 -14.49
C GLU A 27 -1.76 4.28 -13.70
N GLY A 28 -1.28 3.59 -12.65
CA GLY A 28 -0.27 4.13 -11.74
C GLY A 28 -0.72 5.43 -11.06
N ARG A 29 -2.03 5.60 -10.85
CA ARG A 29 -2.64 6.87 -10.45
C ARG A 29 -2.50 7.10 -8.95
N LEU A 30 -2.05 8.29 -8.58
CA LEU A 30 -2.08 8.76 -7.20
C LEU A 30 -3.48 9.28 -6.86
N VAL A 31 -3.96 8.93 -5.67
CA VAL A 31 -5.23 9.42 -5.11
C VAL A 31 -4.93 10.47 -4.04
N ASP A 32 -5.77 11.50 -3.97
CA ASP A 32 -5.71 12.46 -2.87
C ASP A 32 -6.34 11.90 -1.59
N ALA A 33 -6.23 12.63 -0.48
CA ALA A 33 -6.74 12.19 0.80
C ALA A 33 -8.28 12.02 0.81
N ALA A 34 -9.02 12.89 0.12
CA ALA A 34 -10.47 12.85 0.08
C ALA A 34 -10.95 11.61 -0.69
N GLU A 35 -10.37 11.35 -1.87
CA GLU A 35 -10.64 10.15 -2.65
C GLU A 35 -10.23 8.89 -1.88
N ALA A 36 -9.04 8.88 -1.26
CA ALA A 36 -8.58 7.75 -0.46
C ALA A 36 -9.57 7.37 0.65
N CYS A 37 -10.14 8.36 1.35
CA CYS A 37 -11.16 8.11 2.37
C CYS A 37 -12.47 7.61 1.75
N ALA A 38 -12.91 8.23 0.65
CA ALA A 38 -14.16 7.86 -0.02
C ALA A 38 -14.14 6.42 -0.57
N ILE A 39 -12.97 5.90 -0.95
CA ILE A 39 -12.81 4.54 -1.49
C ILE A 39 -12.41 3.51 -0.43
N GLY A 40 -12.28 3.91 0.84
CA GLY A 40 -11.90 3.03 1.95
C GLY A 40 -10.42 2.65 1.99
N LEU A 41 -9.54 3.41 1.32
CA LEU A 41 -8.10 3.24 1.43
C LEU A 41 -7.58 3.74 2.79
N VAL A 42 -8.21 4.77 3.35
CA VAL A 42 -7.99 5.25 4.72
C VAL A 42 -9.32 5.33 5.47
N ASP A 43 -9.29 5.10 6.77
CA ASP A 43 -10.50 5.06 7.60
C ASP A 43 -11.02 6.45 8.01
N GLU A 44 -10.14 7.45 8.10
CA GLU A 44 -10.51 8.81 8.53
C GLU A 44 -9.58 9.89 7.97
N LEU A 45 -10.08 11.13 7.96
CA LEU A 45 -9.32 12.34 7.63
C LEU A 45 -9.29 13.29 8.83
N THR A 46 -8.20 14.02 8.96
CA THR A 46 -7.98 15.00 10.03
C THR A 46 -6.95 16.05 9.60
N ALA A 47 -6.81 17.14 10.37
CA ALA A 47 -5.75 18.10 10.15
C ALA A 47 -4.36 17.46 10.35
N THR A 48 -3.35 17.88 9.59
CA THR A 48 -2.00 17.30 9.60
C THR A 48 -1.38 17.22 11.01
N GLY A 49 -1.61 18.25 11.85
CA GLY A 49 -1.10 18.29 13.22
C GLY A 49 -1.79 17.32 14.20
N GLU A 50 -2.93 16.74 13.83
CA GLU A 50 -3.75 15.90 14.69
C GLU A 50 -3.62 14.41 14.39
N VAL A 51 -3.00 14.03 13.27
CA VAL A 51 -2.89 12.64 12.79
C VAL A 51 -2.40 11.70 13.90
N VAL A 52 -1.30 12.06 14.56
CA VAL A 52 -0.70 11.24 15.62
C VAL A 52 -1.63 11.14 16.83
N GLY A 53 -2.20 12.27 17.26
CA GLY A 53 -3.12 12.32 18.40
C GLY A 53 -4.34 11.43 18.20
N ARG A 54 -4.95 11.48 17.01
CA ARG A 54 -6.10 10.63 16.66
C ARG A 54 -5.75 9.16 16.54
N ALA A 55 -4.62 8.84 15.91
CA ALA A 55 -4.14 7.46 15.83
C ALA A 55 -3.91 6.85 17.22
N LEU A 56 -3.33 7.61 18.15
CA LEU A 56 -3.14 7.16 19.53
C LEU A 56 -4.48 6.92 20.25
N GLN A 57 -5.44 7.82 20.11
CA GLN A 57 -6.79 7.63 20.68
C GLN A 57 -7.47 6.38 20.11
N TRP A 58 -7.33 6.12 18.81
CA TRP A 58 -7.86 4.92 18.17
C TRP A 58 -7.20 3.64 18.71
N LEU A 59 -5.87 3.63 18.86
CA LEU A 59 -5.12 2.52 19.45
C LEU A 59 -5.51 2.27 20.91
N GLN A 60 -5.67 3.32 21.70
CA GLN A 60 -6.09 3.21 23.11
C GLN A 60 -7.45 2.51 23.25
N ARG A 61 -8.42 2.82 22.37
CA ARG A 61 -9.71 2.11 22.34
C ARG A 61 -9.56 0.62 22.06
N HIS A 62 -8.65 0.24 21.17
CA HIS A 62 -8.39 -1.17 20.85
C HIS A 62 -7.68 -1.90 21.98
N LEU A 63 -6.73 -1.23 22.65
CA LEU A 63 -5.99 -1.80 23.78
C LEU A 63 -6.88 -2.02 25.02
N ALA A 64 -8.01 -1.33 25.12
CA ALA A 64 -9.00 -1.55 26.18
C ALA A 64 -9.88 -2.81 25.96
N LEU A 65 -9.82 -3.45 24.78
CA LEU A 65 -10.59 -4.66 24.49
C LEU A 65 -9.98 -5.90 25.17
N PRO A 66 -10.79 -6.94 25.49
CA PRO A 66 -10.25 -8.21 25.98
C PRO A 66 -9.26 -8.83 24.99
N GLN A 67 -7.98 -8.85 25.39
CA GLN A 67 -6.86 -9.16 24.49
C GLN A 67 -7.04 -10.50 23.75
N HIS A 68 -7.43 -11.56 24.47
CA HIS A 68 -7.61 -12.89 23.88
C HIS A 68 -8.63 -12.88 22.74
N ALA A 69 -9.84 -12.35 22.98
CA ALA A 69 -10.90 -12.30 21.98
C ALA A 69 -10.52 -11.39 20.79
N PHE A 70 -9.91 -10.23 21.08
CA PHE A 70 -9.49 -9.30 20.04
C PHE A 70 -8.46 -9.93 19.08
N LEU A 71 -7.42 -10.58 19.62
CA LEU A 71 -6.38 -11.22 18.81
C LEU A 71 -6.92 -12.40 18.01
N ALA A 72 -7.81 -13.22 18.59
CA ALA A 72 -8.44 -14.32 17.88
C ALA A 72 -9.27 -13.83 16.69
N ASN A 73 -10.13 -12.83 16.89
CA ASN A 73 -10.95 -12.24 15.84
C ASN A 73 -10.09 -11.59 14.74
N ARG A 74 -9.06 -10.83 15.13
CA ARG A 74 -8.15 -10.17 14.19
C ARG A 74 -7.37 -11.18 13.33
N ARG A 75 -6.98 -12.34 13.90
CA ARG A 75 -6.30 -13.40 13.15
C ARG A 75 -7.20 -13.94 12.03
N VAL A 76 -8.45 -14.26 12.35
CA VAL A 76 -9.41 -14.77 11.36
C VAL A 76 -9.71 -13.71 10.30
N ALA A 77 -9.98 -12.47 10.72
CA ALA A 77 -10.33 -11.37 9.81
C ALA A 77 -9.21 -10.96 8.83
N ARG A 78 -7.95 -11.29 9.12
CA ARG A 78 -6.77 -10.97 8.28
C ARG A 78 -6.09 -12.21 7.72
N ALA A 79 -6.68 -13.40 7.88
CA ALA A 79 -6.09 -14.64 7.41
C ALA A 79 -5.93 -14.66 5.88
N ASP A 80 -6.87 -14.03 5.16
CA ASP A 80 -6.81 -13.87 3.71
C ASP A 80 -5.61 -13.03 3.27
N LEU A 81 -5.33 -11.92 3.96
CA LEU A 81 -4.16 -11.09 3.72
C LEU A 81 -2.86 -11.85 4.02
N GLY A 82 -2.82 -12.61 5.12
CA GLY A 82 -1.65 -13.45 5.45
C GLY A 82 -1.31 -14.44 4.35
N ARG A 83 -2.32 -15.12 3.81
CA ARG A 83 -2.15 -16.08 2.70
C ARG A 83 -1.53 -15.48 1.44
N LEU A 84 -1.72 -14.19 1.18
CA LEU A 84 -1.08 -13.52 0.03
C LEU A 84 0.45 -13.47 0.13
N PHE A 85 1.00 -13.55 1.35
CA PHE A 85 2.44 -13.52 1.61
C PHE A 85 3.01 -14.91 1.94
N GLU A 86 2.16 -15.92 2.09
CA GLU A 86 2.58 -17.32 2.28
C GLU A 86 3.03 -17.97 0.97
N SER A 87 2.72 -17.38 -0.18
CA SER A 87 3.22 -17.86 -1.47
C SER A 87 4.73 -17.59 -1.58
N GLU A 88 5.55 -18.62 -1.35
CA GLU A 88 6.97 -18.66 -1.70
C GLU A 88 7.14 -18.84 -3.22
N ASP A 89 6.52 -17.98 -4.02
CA ASP A 89 6.78 -17.98 -5.45
C ASP A 89 8.16 -17.36 -5.70
N LEU A 90 9.20 -18.19 -5.54
CA LEU A 90 10.59 -17.82 -5.81
C LEU A 90 10.74 -17.28 -7.25
N LEU A 91 9.93 -17.75 -8.21
CA LEU A 91 9.91 -17.24 -9.58
C LEU A 91 9.36 -15.81 -9.64
N ALA A 92 8.38 -15.44 -8.80
CA ALA A 92 7.92 -14.07 -8.69
C ALA A 92 9.00 -13.13 -8.14
N ALA A 93 9.84 -13.60 -7.20
CA ALA A 93 10.97 -12.84 -6.69
C ALA A 93 12.07 -12.68 -7.76
N GLU A 94 12.46 -13.75 -8.44
CA GLU A 94 13.44 -13.71 -9.54
C GLU A 94 12.96 -12.82 -10.69
N SER A 95 11.71 -12.99 -11.13
CA SER A 95 11.10 -12.16 -12.17
C SER A 95 11.02 -10.68 -11.77
N PHE A 96 10.75 -10.38 -10.50
CA PHE A 96 10.81 -9.01 -10.00
C PHE A 96 12.23 -8.43 -10.09
N VAL A 97 13.25 -9.21 -9.70
CA VAL A 97 14.65 -8.80 -9.79
C VAL A 97 15.07 -8.56 -11.24
N GLU A 98 14.75 -9.48 -12.15
CA GLU A 98 15.00 -9.32 -13.59
C GLU A 98 14.30 -8.08 -14.15
N GLY A 99 13.02 -7.89 -13.82
CA GLY A 99 12.25 -6.72 -14.21
C GLY A 99 12.82 -5.41 -13.66
N TRP A 100 13.33 -5.44 -12.43
CA TRP A 100 14.02 -4.30 -11.81
C TRP A 100 15.27 -3.88 -12.57
N PHE A 101 16.10 -4.84 -12.97
CA PHE A 101 17.36 -4.57 -13.70
C PHE A 101 17.20 -4.44 -15.22
N SER A 102 15.99 -4.65 -15.74
CA SER A 102 15.74 -4.46 -17.17
C SER A 102 16.03 -3.02 -17.62
N GLU A 103 16.51 -2.88 -18.85
CA GLU A 103 16.86 -1.59 -19.45
C GLU A 103 15.69 -0.58 -19.41
N PRO A 104 14.44 -0.93 -19.82
CA PRO A 104 13.32 0.02 -19.76
C PRO A 104 13.02 0.52 -18.35
N THR A 105 13.13 -0.36 -17.33
CA THR A 105 12.93 0.01 -15.93
C THR A 105 14.03 0.95 -15.45
N GLN A 106 15.29 0.61 -15.70
CA GLN A 106 16.44 1.41 -15.28
C GLN A 106 16.42 2.81 -15.91
N MET A 107 16.09 2.93 -17.19
CA MET A 107 15.91 4.22 -17.86
C MET A 107 14.83 5.07 -17.20
N ALA A 108 13.67 4.47 -16.89
CA ALA A 108 12.57 5.17 -16.25
C ALA A 108 12.92 5.65 -14.82
N LEU A 109 13.65 4.83 -14.05
CA LEU A 109 14.11 5.17 -12.70
C LEU A 109 15.15 6.29 -12.71
N GLN A 110 16.10 6.28 -13.65
CA GLN A 110 17.10 7.34 -13.81
C GLN A 110 16.43 8.68 -14.17
N ALA A 111 15.51 8.68 -15.13
CA ALA A 111 14.76 9.89 -15.49
C ALA A 111 13.94 10.45 -14.31
N LEU A 112 13.31 9.58 -13.51
CA LEU A 112 12.61 10.00 -12.30
C LEU A 112 13.57 10.64 -11.28
N LEU A 113 14.75 10.05 -11.08
CA LEU A 113 15.75 10.57 -10.16
C LEU A 113 16.19 11.99 -10.55
N GLU A 114 16.47 12.23 -11.83
CA GLU A 114 16.84 13.55 -12.35
C GLU A 114 15.72 14.58 -12.11
N GLN A 115 14.46 14.19 -12.36
CA GLN A 115 13.31 15.05 -12.08
C GLN A 115 13.20 15.40 -10.59
N LEU A 116 13.34 14.43 -9.69
CA LEU A 116 13.28 14.66 -8.24
C LEU A 116 14.42 15.57 -7.76
N GLN A 117 15.63 15.38 -8.27
CA GLN A 117 16.78 16.24 -7.94
C GLN A 117 16.55 17.69 -8.40
N SER A 118 16.02 17.88 -9.62
CA SER A 118 15.73 19.22 -10.14
C SER A 118 14.65 19.95 -9.33
N ARG A 119 13.66 19.23 -8.79
CA ARG A 119 12.61 19.80 -7.93
C ARG A 119 13.16 20.21 -6.57
N ARG A 120 14.03 19.39 -5.98
CA ARG A 120 14.68 19.69 -4.69
C ARG A 120 15.58 20.93 -4.75
N GLN A 121 16.19 21.22 -5.90
CA GLN A 121 17.02 22.42 -6.07
C GLN A 121 16.20 23.70 -6.27
N LYS A 122 14.91 23.59 -6.59
CA LYS A 122 14.00 24.73 -6.83
C LYS A 122 13.12 25.07 -5.62
N ALA A 123 13.06 24.20 -4.62
CA ALA A 123 12.32 24.38 -3.37
C ALA A 123 13.27 24.88 -2.27
#